data_AF-A0A970ULA0-F1
#
_entry.id   AF-A0A970ULA0-F1
#
_cell.length_a   1.000
_cell.length_b   1.000
_cell.length_c   1.000
_cell.angle_alpha   90.00
_cell.angle_beta   90.00
_cell.angle_gamma   90.00
#
_symmetry.space_group_name_H-M   'P 1'
#
loop_
_entity.id
_entity.type
_entity.pdbx_description
1 polymer ?
#
loop_
_entity_poly.entity_id
_entity_poly.type
_entity_poly.pdbx_seq_one_letter_code
_entity_poly.pdbx_strand_id
1 'polypeptide(L)'
;MITEKRQDDELGGIQASEKKARGAIQVLAVSVGTIGAGLAGMVHGLFSILQGNVKPDGFVINPIGPAQQLWPEAALHAITVIPNFLITGICAMIVGLCVVIWSSAFLDRKYGARVLFGLSIVLLLVGGGFGSAFLGIVAGLIALGIRKPLTWWRSHLPKSLGGILARLWPWTLIVYLIFFLTSIVVAICGTPLLWFFSADTTYKMLLNLGPISDLILIIAVLTAIAYDIQQPKGIDPNT
;
A
#
# COMPACT_ATOMS: atom_id res chain seq x y z
N MET A 1 13.29 12.03 -48.30
CA MET A 1 12.00 12.38 -47.66
C MET A 1 11.11 11.16 -47.34
N ILE A 2 11.24 10.01 -48.01
CA ILE A 2 10.48 8.77 -47.66
C ILE A 2 11.20 7.92 -46.58
N THR A 3 12.52 8.10 -46.41
CA THR A 3 13.35 7.33 -45.48
C THR A 3 13.30 7.82 -44.03
N GLU A 4 13.21 9.13 -43.79
CA GLU A 4 13.14 9.71 -42.43
C GLU A 4 11.83 9.34 -41.71
N LYS A 5 10.70 9.43 -42.42
CA LYS A 5 9.38 9.12 -41.85
C LYS A 5 9.23 7.66 -41.41
N ARG A 6 9.93 6.73 -42.08
CA ARG A 6 9.93 5.30 -41.72
C ARG A 6 10.83 4.99 -40.52
N GLN A 7 11.89 5.79 -40.33
CA GLN A 7 12.79 5.68 -39.19
C GLN A 7 12.15 6.22 -37.90
N ASP A 8 11.39 7.32 -37.99
CA ASP A 8 10.64 7.88 -36.86
C ASP A 8 9.44 7.01 -36.46
N ASP A 9 8.78 6.36 -37.42
CA ASP A 9 7.69 5.40 -37.14
C ASP A 9 8.20 4.09 -36.51
N GLU A 10 9.41 3.61 -36.84
CA GLU A 10 10.06 2.47 -36.18
C GLU A 10 10.62 2.85 -34.79
N LEU A 11 11.20 4.04 -34.63
CA LEU A 11 11.67 4.53 -33.33
C LEU A 11 10.52 4.83 -32.37
N GLY A 12 9.42 5.39 -32.88
CA GLY A 12 8.16 5.56 -32.13
C GLY A 12 7.45 4.23 -31.84
N GLY A 13 7.51 3.27 -32.77
CA GLY A 13 6.98 1.92 -32.59
C GLY A 13 7.74 1.10 -31.54
N ILE A 14 9.07 1.20 -31.48
CA ILE A 14 9.94 0.51 -30.50
C ILE A 14 9.89 1.18 -29.12
N GLN A 15 9.71 2.50 -29.03
CA GLN A 15 9.50 3.19 -27.75
C GLN A 15 8.07 2.99 -27.19
N ALA A 16 7.09 2.73 -28.07
CA ALA A 16 5.70 2.47 -27.69
C ALA A 16 5.38 0.97 -27.47
N SER A 17 6.17 0.02 -28.01
CA SER A 17 5.81 -1.41 -27.94
C SER A 17 6.06 -2.08 -26.60
N GLU A 18 6.89 -1.55 -25.68
CA GLU A 18 7.01 -2.14 -24.35
C GLU A 18 7.26 -1.09 -23.27
N LYS A 19 6.21 -0.35 -22.90
CA LYS A 19 6.06 0.02 -21.49
C LYS A 19 5.90 -1.31 -20.74
N LYS A 20 7.03 -1.97 -20.42
CA LYS A 20 7.10 -3.31 -19.80
C LYS A 20 5.95 -3.44 -18.81
N ALA A 21 4.97 -4.29 -19.15
CA ALA A 21 3.80 -4.47 -18.31
C ALA A 21 4.30 -4.73 -16.88
N ARG A 22 3.81 -3.94 -15.92
CA ARG A 22 4.25 -4.07 -14.53
C ARG A 22 3.88 -5.50 -14.07
N GLY A 23 4.85 -6.22 -13.53
CA GLY A 23 4.60 -7.53 -12.93
C GLY A 23 3.59 -7.43 -11.77
N ALA A 24 2.88 -8.51 -11.49
CA ALA A 24 1.92 -8.59 -10.39
C ALA A 24 2.54 -8.20 -9.05
N ILE A 25 3.78 -8.64 -8.76
CA ILE A 25 4.49 -8.26 -7.54
C ILE A 25 4.70 -6.74 -7.46
N GLN A 26 5.02 -6.11 -8.60
CA GLN A 26 5.19 -4.66 -8.67
C GLN A 26 3.85 -3.93 -8.46
N VAL A 27 2.77 -4.40 -9.09
CA VAL A 27 1.43 -3.84 -8.90
C VAL A 27 1.01 -3.96 -7.42
N LEU A 28 1.24 -5.10 -6.78
CA LEU A 28 0.96 -5.29 -5.35
C LEU A 28 1.74 -4.30 -4.48
N ALA A 29 3.06 -4.25 -4.65
CA ALA A 29 3.93 -3.38 -3.86
C ALA A 29 3.56 -1.90 -4.02
N VAL A 30 3.25 -1.47 -5.24
CA VAL A 30 2.78 -0.11 -5.53
C VAL A 30 1.47 0.15 -4.80
N SER A 31 0.46 -0.72 -4.93
CA SER A 31 -0.86 -0.53 -4.31
C SER A 31 -0.78 -0.48 -2.78
N VAL A 32 -0.02 -1.39 -2.16
CA VAL A 32 0.16 -1.41 -0.70
C VAL A 32 0.93 -0.17 -0.24
N GLY A 33 1.97 0.24 -0.98
CA GLY A 33 2.75 1.43 -0.64
C GLY A 33 1.97 2.74 -0.83
N THR A 34 1.21 2.89 -1.92
CA THR A 34 0.46 4.11 -2.20
C THR A 34 -0.80 4.23 -1.34
N ILE A 35 -1.66 3.21 -1.35
CA ILE A 35 -2.96 3.24 -0.67
C ILE A 35 -2.77 2.91 0.81
N GLY A 36 -2.08 1.80 1.08
CA GLY A 36 -1.91 1.25 2.42
C GLY A 36 -1.04 2.11 3.33
N ALA A 37 0.06 2.65 2.80
CA ALA A 37 0.98 3.46 3.58
C ALA A 37 0.80 4.96 3.33
N GLY A 38 0.95 5.41 2.08
CA GLY A 38 0.97 6.84 1.74
C GLY A 38 -0.35 7.55 2.03
N LEU A 39 -1.43 7.16 1.37
CA LEU A 39 -2.75 7.78 1.51
C LEU A 39 -3.33 7.57 2.92
N ALA A 40 -3.20 6.38 3.48
CA ALA A 40 -3.62 6.14 4.86
C ALA A 40 -2.85 7.05 5.84
N GLY A 41 -1.53 7.21 5.69
CA GLY A 41 -0.74 8.11 6.52
C GLY A 41 -1.14 9.58 6.35
N MET A 42 -1.54 9.98 5.14
CA MET A 42 -2.12 11.30 4.90
C MET A 42 -3.48 11.47 5.62
N VAL A 43 -4.32 10.43 5.70
CA VAL A 43 -5.57 10.50 6.49
C VAL A 43 -5.27 10.75 7.97
N HIS A 44 -4.28 10.06 8.55
CA HIS A 44 -3.81 10.38 9.90
C HIS A 44 -3.33 11.83 10.03
N GLY A 45 -2.62 12.33 9.02
CA GLY A 45 -2.15 13.71 8.96
C GLY A 45 -3.29 14.72 8.94
N LEU A 46 -4.31 14.50 8.12
CA LEU A 46 -5.49 15.34 8.01
C LEU A 46 -6.20 15.48 9.36
N PHE A 47 -6.49 14.36 10.04
CA PHE A 47 -7.16 14.40 11.34
C PHE A 47 -6.32 15.10 12.41
N SER A 48 -4.99 14.93 12.39
CA SER A 48 -4.09 15.68 13.28
C SER A 48 -4.10 17.18 13.00
N ILE A 49 -4.14 17.61 11.73
CA ILE A 49 -4.27 19.03 11.37
C ILE A 49 -5.57 19.62 11.94
N LEU A 50 -6.68 18.86 11.88
CA LEU A 50 -7.99 19.32 12.36
C LEU A 50 -8.05 19.52 13.88
N GLN A 51 -7.14 18.93 14.65
CA GLN A 51 -6.99 19.22 16.08
C GLN A 51 -6.30 20.57 16.35
N GLY A 52 -5.57 21.10 15.37
CA GLY A 52 -4.96 22.43 15.44
C GLY A 52 -3.69 22.49 16.31
N ASN A 53 -3.40 23.70 16.80
CA ASN A 53 -2.19 24.02 17.54
C ASN A 53 -2.26 23.54 19.01
N VAL A 54 -2.47 22.24 19.20
CA VAL A 54 -2.65 21.59 20.50
C VAL A 54 -1.50 20.62 20.74
N LYS A 55 -1.00 20.58 21.98
CA LYS A 55 0.03 19.64 22.40
C LYS A 55 -0.59 18.25 22.65
N PRO A 56 -0.01 17.17 22.12
CA PRO A 56 -0.43 15.81 22.47
C PRO A 56 -0.12 15.45 23.93
N ASP A 57 -0.97 14.62 24.54
CA ASP A 57 -0.80 14.15 25.92
C ASP A 57 0.36 13.16 26.11
N GLY A 58 0.85 12.58 25.00
CA GLY A 58 1.97 11.64 25.00
C GLY A 58 2.45 11.31 23.58
N PHE A 59 3.37 10.34 23.49
CA PHE A 59 3.90 9.88 22.21
C PHE A 59 2.87 9.08 21.40
N VAL A 60 2.07 8.25 22.07
CA VAL A 60 0.95 7.53 21.43
C VAL A 60 -0.23 8.48 21.39
N ILE A 61 -0.77 8.69 20.20
CA ILE A 61 -1.82 9.66 19.94
C ILE A 61 -3.00 9.02 19.21
N ASN A 62 -4.17 9.64 19.38
CA ASN A 62 -5.29 9.46 18.47
C ASN A 62 -5.39 10.72 17.58
N PRO A 63 -5.09 10.63 16.27
CA PRO A 63 -5.30 11.72 15.34
C PRO A 63 -6.76 12.18 15.23
N ILE A 64 -7.74 11.29 15.48
CA ILE A 64 -9.14 11.71 15.53
C ILE A 64 -9.37 12.47 16.84
N GLY A 65 -9.53 13.79 16.73
CA GLY A 65 -9.83 14.65 17.87
C GLY A 65 -11.30 14.53 18.32
N PRO A 66 -11.63 15.02 19.53
CA PRO A 66 -13.00 14.95 20.07
C PRO A 66 -14.05 15.61 19.16
N ALA A 67 -13.68 16.70 18.46
CA ALA A 67 -14.57 17.40 17.55
C ALA A 67 -14.81 16.65 16.21
N GLN A 68 -13.98 15.65 15.90
CA GLN A 68 -14.07 14.84 14.68
C GLN A 68 -14.49 13.39 14.96
N GLN A 69 -14.82 13.06 16.21
CA GLN A 69 -15.22 11.72 16.61
C GLN A 69 -16.65 11.42 16.15
N LEU A 70 -16.79 10.63 15.08
CA LEU A 70 -18.10 10.33 14.46
C LEU A 70 -18.88 9.22 15.18
N TRP A 71 -18.20 8.40 15.98
CA TRP A 71 -18.80 7.33 16.78
C TRP A 71 -17.90 7.02 18.00
N PRO A 72 -18.43 6.35 19.05
CA PRO A 72 -17.71 6.23 20.33
C PRO A 72 -16.32 5.60 20.24
N GLU A 73 -16.12 4.63 19.34
CA GLU A 73 -14.83 3.92 19.18
C GLU A 73 -14.01 4.43 17.99
N ALA A 74 -14.33 5.62 17.45
CA ALA A 74 -13.57 6.19 16.35
C ALA A 74 -12.13 6.48 16.78
N ALA A 75 -11.18 5.72 16.24
CA ALA A 75 -9.79 5.86 16.59
C ALA A 75 -8.88 5.56 15.40
N LEU A 76 -7.80 6.33 15.34
CA LEU A 76 -6.63 6.05 14.53
C LEU A 76 -5.45 5.96 15.49
N HIS A 77 -4.71 4.86 15.50
CA HIS A 77 -3.57 4.74 16.41
C HIS A 77 -2.29 5.21 15.71
N ALA A 78 -1.57 6.16 16.31
CA ALA A 78 -0.30 6.65 15.78
C ALA A 78 0.71 6.95 16.90
N ILE A 79 1.97 7.15 16.51
CA ILE A 79 3.03 7.71 17.35
C ILE A 79 3.45 9.05 16.77
N THR A 80 3.72 10.05 17.60
CA THR A 80 4.43 11.26 17.16
C THR A 80 5.50 11.65 18.18
N VAL A 81 6.68 12.04 17.68
CA VAL A 81 7.71 12.71 18.49
C VAL A 81 7.57 14.23 18.49
N ILE A 82 6.63 14.76 17.70
CA ILE A 82 6.38 16.20 17.54
C ILE A 82 5.35 16.62 18.59
N PRO A 83 5.65 17.59 19.47
CA PRO A 83 4.76 17.98 20.57
C PRO A 83 3.63 18.93 20.13
N ASN A 84 3.09 18.74 18.92
CA ASN A 84 2.05 19.59 18.33
C ASN A 84 1.27 18.85 17.25
N PHE A 85 -0.06 18.80 17.35
CA PHE A 85 -0.92 18.10 16.39
C PHE A 85 -0.92 18.73 14.99
N LEU A 86 -0.97 20.05 14.87
CA LEU A 86 -0.91 20.73 13.57
C LEU A 86 0.38 20.39 12.82
N ILE A 87 1.54 20.52 13.48
CA ILE A 87 2.83 20.22 12.87
C ILE A 87 2.95 18.71 12.58
N THR A 88 2.54 17.86 13.52
CA THR A 88 2.44 16.39 13.32
C THR A 88 1.68 16.08 12.04
N GLY A 89 0.50 16.67 11.87
CA GLY A 89 -0.34 16.41 10.72
C GLY A 89 0.24 16.90 9.40
N ILE A 90 0.84 18.08 9.36
CA ILE A 90 1.55 18.59 8.18
C ILE A 90 2.73 17.67 7.81
N CYS A 91 3.52 17.23 8.78
CA CYS A 91 4.63 16.30 8.56
C CYS A 91 4.13 14.95 8.03
N ALA A 92 3.08 14.37 8.62
CA ALA A 92 2.48 13.13 8.15
C ALA A 92 1.93 13.24 6.72
N MET A 93 1.30 14.36 6.38
CA MET A 93 0.84 14.64 5.02
C MET A 93 1.99 14.68 4.00
N ILE A 94 3.07 15.40 4.31
CA ILE A 94 4.24 15.53 3.43
C ILE A 94 4.93 14.17 3.25
N VAL A 95 5.19 13.46 4.35
CA VAL A 95 5.86 12.16 4.31
C VAL A 95 4.99 11.12 3.62
N GLY A 96 3.67 11.12 3.86
CA GLY A 96 2.72 10.28 3.15
C GLY A 96 2.71 10.54 1.65
N LEU A 97 2.77 11.80 1.22
CA LEU A 97 2.93 12.16 -0.20
C LEU A 97 4.25 11.65 -0.78
N CYS A 98 5.36 11.79 -0.04
CA CYS A 98 6.64 11.21 -0.43
C CYS A 98 6.54 9.69 -0.61
N VAL A 99 5.82 8.99 0.28
CA VAL A 99 5.56 7.54 0.16
C VAL A 99 4.73 7.22 -1.08
N VAL A 100 3.69 7.99 -1.41
CA VAL A 100 2.90 7.80 -2.64
C VAL A 100 3.77 7.94 -3.88
N ILE A 101 4.54 9.03 -3.97
CA ILE A 101 5.43 9.30 -5.11
C ILE A 101 6.47 8.19 -5.22
N TRP A 102 7.10 7.83 -4.10
CA TRP A 102 8.15 6.82 -4.06
C TRP A 102 7.64 5.45 -4.47
N SER A 103 6.51 5.05 -3.92
CA SER A 103 5.84 3.79 -4.24
C SER A 103 5.51 3.72 -5.74
N SER A 104 5.00 4.81 -6.31
CA SER A 104 4.53 4.84 -7.70
C SER A 104 5.64 4.84 -8.74
N ALA A 105 6.78 5.50 -8.45
CA ALA A 105 7.78 5.85 -9.44
C ALA A 105 9.17 5.19 -9.22
N PHE A 106 9.51 4.80 -7.98
CA PHE A 106 10.89 4.48 -7.62
C PHE A 106 11.08 3.12 -6.94
N LEU A 107 10.02 2.31 -6.75
CA LEU A 107 10.13 1.00 -6.10
C LEU A 107 11.05 0.02 -6.82
N ASP A 108 11.13 0.10 -8.14
CA ASP A 108 11.95 -0.80 -8.94
C ASP A 108 13.43 -0.39 -8.98
N ARG A 109 13.81 0.74 -8.38
CA ARG A 109 15.19 1.23 -8.38
C ARG A 109 16.07 0.40 -7.43
N LYS A 110 17.40 0.49 -7.62
CA LYS A 110 18.42 -0.25 -6.83
C LYS A 110 18.21 -0.16 -5.31
N TYR A 111 17.75 0.99 -4.81
CA TYR A 111 17.48 1.24 -3.39
C TYR A 111 15.99 1.49 -3.10
N GLY A 112 15.08 1.14 -4.01
CA GLY A 112 13.65 1.43 -3.93
C GLY A 112 13.03 0.97 -2.60
N ALA A 113 13.21 -0.31 -2.26
CA ALA A 113 12.72 -0.87 -1.00
C ALA A 113 13.35 -0.22 0.26
N ARG A 114 14.66 0.08 0.22
CA ARG A 114 15.37 0.68 1.38
C ARG A 114 14.86 2.07 1.71
N VAL A 115 14.66 2.89 0.69
CA VAL A 115 14.11 4.24 0.89
C VAL A 115 12.66 4.15 1.38
N LEU A 116 11.87 3.19 0.88
CA LEU A 116 10.52 2.99 1.40
C LEU A 116 10.53 2.56 2.87
N PHE A 117 11.46 1.72 3.31
CA PHE A 117 11.61 1.41 4.75
C PHE A 117 11.92 2.65 5.58
N GLY A 118 12.87 3.47 5.11
CA GLY A 118 13.20 4.73 5.77
C GLY A 118 12.00 5.68 5.86
N LEU A 119 11.29 5.88 4.75
CA LEU A 119 10.07 6.69 4.73
C LEU A 119 8.97 6.10 5.65
N SER A 120 8.84 4.78 5.75
CA SER A 120 7.85 4.15 6.64
C SER A 120 8.16 4.38 8.11
N ILE A 121 9.45 4.36 8.48
CA ILE A 121 9.89 4.69 9.85
C ILE A 121 9.63 6.17 10.14
N VAL A 122 9.98 7.06 9.21
CA VAL A 122 9.70 8.50 9.38
C VAL A 122 8.20 8.74 9.50
N LEU A 123 7.38 8.09 8.65
CA LEU A 123 5.93 8.18 8.68
C LEU A 123 5.37 7.77 10.05
N LEU A 124 5.88 6.68 10.64
CA LEU A 124 5.52 6.26 12.00
C LEU A 124 5.83 7.32 13.05
N LEU A 125 7.00 7.95 12.98
CA LEU A 125 7.49 8.87 14.00
C LEU A 125 6.82 10.25 13.96
N VAL A 126 6.23 10.62 12.82
CA VAL A 126 5.60 11.94 12.62
C VAL A 126 4.07 11.90 12.68
N GLY A 127 3.46 10.81 13.18
CA GLY A 127 2.01 10.71 13.34
C GLY A 127 1.25 10.04 12.20
N GLY A 128 1.92 9.43 11.23
CA GLY A 128 1.29 8.81 10.07
C GLY A 128 0.61 7.45 10.33
N GLY A 129 0.54 6.97 11.57
CA GLY A 129 -0.20 5.77 11.94
C GLY A 129 0.60 4.47 11.97
N PHE A 130 0.26 3.58 12.92
CA PHE A 130 0.89 2.26 13.03
C PHE A 130 0.64 1.39 11.80
N GLY A 131 -0.63 1.30 11.36
CA GLY A 131 -1.03 0.49 10.22
C GLY A 131 -0.35 0.95 8.93
N SER A 132 -0.28 2.27 8.69
CA SER A 132 0.36 2.83 7.51
C SER A 132 1.86 2.57 7.47
N ALA A 133 2.56 2.74 8.58
CA ALA A 133 3.98 2.41 8.66
C ALA A 133 4.25 0.91 8.46
N PHE A 134 3.44 0.05 9.07
CA PHE A 134 3.51 -1.40 8.88
C PHE A 134 3.33 -1.78 7.40
N LEU A 135 2.30 -1.25 6.75
CA LEU A 135 2.05 -1.52 5.32
C LEU A 135 3.15 -0.96 4.42
N GLY A 136 3.78 0.16 4.79
CA GLY A 136 4.94 0.69 4.06
C GLY A 136 6.13 -0.26 4.12
N ILE A 137 6.37 -0.89 5.28
CA ILE A 137 7.38 -1.94 5.44
C ILE A 137 6.98 -3.18 4.62
N VAL A 138 5.73 -3.63 4.68
CA VAL A 138 5.28 -4.77 3.88
C VAL A 138 5.44 -4.50 2.37
N ALA A 139 5.06 -3.33 1.88
CA ALA A 139 5.28 -2.91 0.50
C ALA A 139 6.77 -2.93 0.12
N GLY A 140 7.65 -2.47 1.00
CA GLY A 140 9.10 -2.55 0.83
C GLY A 140 9.60 -4.00 0.72
N LEU A 141 9.09 -4.91 1.56
CA LEU A 141 9.43 -6.34 1.51
C LEU A 141 8.96 -6.99 0.20
N ILE A 142 7.75 -6.70 -0.26
CA ILE A 142 7.22 -7.17 -1.54
C ILE A 142 8.07 -6.63 -2.69
N ALA A 143 8.49 -5.36 -2.62
CA ALA A 143 9.33 -4.72 -3.64
C ALA A 143 10.70 -5.40 -3.82
N LEU A 144 11.23 -6.08 -2.79
CA LEU A 144 12.45 -6.89 -2.92
C LEU A 144 12.31 -8.03 -3.94
N GLY A 145 11.08 -8.45 -4.27
CA GLY A 145 10.78 -9.49 -5.25
C GLY A 145 10.76 -9.01 -6.71
N ILE A 146 10.57 -7.72 -6.99
CA ILE A 146 10.27 -7.17 -8.34
C ILE A 146 11.32 -7.55 -9.40
N ARG A 147 12.59 -7.63 -9.02
CA ARG A 147 13.71 -7.93 -9.95
C ARG A 147 14.42 -9.24 -9.64
N LYS A 148 13.92 -10.03 -8.69
CA LYS A 148 14.59 -11.27 -8.29
C LYS A 148 14.16 -12.44 -9.18
N PRO A 149 15.09 -13.34 -9.53
CA PRO A 149 14.73 -14.58 -10.18
C PRO A 149 13.91 -15.43 -9.19
N LEU A 150 12.65 -15.70 -9.51
CA LEU A 150 11.73 -16.52 -8.69
C LEU A 150 12.03 -18.03 -8.82
N THR A 151 13.31 -18.42 -8.87
CA THR A 151 13.75 -19.80 -9.17
C THR A 151 13.27 -20.82 -8.15
N TRP A 152 13.35 -20.49 -6.85
CA TRP A 152 12.85 -21.37 -5.80
C TRP A 152 11.34 -21.61 -5.92
N TRP A 153 10.56 -20.56 -6.18
CA TRP A 153 9.11 -20.69 -6.37
C TRP A 153 8.77 -21.47 -7.64
N ARG A 154 9.55 -21.29 -8.73
CA ARG A 154 9.39 -22.07 -9.96
C ARG A 154 9.62 -23.57 -9.77
N SER A 155 10.54 -23.95 -8.87
CA SER A 155 10.84 -25.37 -8.63
C SER A 155 9.90 -26.02 -7.62
N HIS A 156 9.32 -25.26 -6.69
CA HIS A 156 8.49 -25.80 -5.60
C HIS A 156 6.98 -25.63 -5.81
N LEU A 157 6.54 -24.74 -6.73
CA LEU A 157 5.12 -24.54 -7.00
C LEU A 157 4.61 -25.52 -8.07
N PRO A 158 3.66 -26.43 -7.74
CA PRO A 158 3.09 -27.35 -8.72
C PRO A 158 2.40 -26.58 -9.85
N LYS A 159 2.54 -27.04 -11.11
CA LYS A 159 1.97 -26.34 -12.29
C LYS A 159 0.46 -26.11 -12.19
N SER A 160 -0.29 -27.10 -11.70
CA SER A 160 -1.75 -27.00 -11.53
C SER A 160 -2.14 -25.95 -10.49
N LEU A 161 -1.48 -25.98 -9.31
CA LEU A 161 -1.71 -25.01 -8.24
C LEU A 161 -1.28 -23.61 -8.66
N GLY A 162 -0.14 -23.49 -9.33
CA GLY A 162 0.33 -22.23 -9.90
C GLY A 162 -0.72 -21.62 -10.82
N GLY A 163 -1.26 -22.40 -11.77
CA GLY A 163 -2.29 -21.94 -12.70
C GLY A 163 -3.52 -21.36 -12.00
N ILE A 164 -3.99 -22.02 -10.94
CA ILE A 164 -5.11 -21.54 -10.13
C ILE A 164 -4.75 -20.23 -9.41
N LEU A 165 -3.61 -20.19 -8.72
CA LEU A 165 -3.17 -19.01 -7.98
C LEU A 165 -2.97 -17.79 -8.88
N ALA A 166 -2.40 -17.97 -10.07
CA ALA A 166 -2.24 -16.89 -11.04
C ALA A 166 -3.58 -16.31 -11.50
N ARG A 167 -4.60 -17.15 -11.72
CA ARG A 167 -5.95 -16.65 -12.08
C ARG A 167 -6.60 -15.87 -10.94
N LEU A 168 -6.29 -16.20 -9.70
CA LEU A 168 -6.82 -15.51 -8.52
C LEU A 168 -6.13 -14.19 -8.21
N TRP A 169 -4.96 -13.91 -8.80
CA TRP A 169 -4.16 -12.70 -8.54
C TRP A 169 -4.98 -11.39 -8.48
N PRO A 170 -5.66 -10.96 -9.56
CA PRO A 170 -6.37 -9.68 -9.54
C PRO A 170 -7.47 -9.66 -8.48
N TRP A 171 -8.16 -10.78 -8.26
CA TRP A 171 -9.23 -10.91 -7.27
C TRP A 171 -8.70 -10.77 -5.85
N THR A 172 -7.57 -11.40 -5.53
CA THR A 172 -6.98 -11.30 -4.19
C THR A 172 -6.53 -9.87 -3.87
N LEU A 173 -6.01 -9.13 -4.85
CA LEU A 173 -5.70 -7.71 -4.68
C LEU A 173 -6.97 -6.87 -4.48
N ILE A 174 -8.00 -7.08 -5.29
CA ILE A 174 -9.29 -6.36 -5.17
C ILE A 174 -9.90 -6.60 -3.80
N VAL A 175 -9.98 -7.86 -3.36
CA VAL A 175 -10.54 -8.23 -2.06
C VAL A 175 -9.72 -7.64 -0.91
N TYR A 176 -8.39 -7.67 -0.99
CA TYR A 176 -7.53 -6.98 -0.02
C TYR A 176 -7.87 -5.48 0.08
N LEU A 177 -7.92 -4.78 -1.06
CA LEU A 177 -8.19 -3.35 -1.08
C LEU A 177 -9.57 -3.00 -0.54
N ILE A 178 -10.59 -3.81 -0.84
CA ILE A 178 -11.94 -3.63 -0.30
C ILE A 178 -11.90 -3.76 1.23
N PHE A 179 -11.34 -4.85 1.76
CA PHE A 179 -11.26 -5.06 3.21
C PHE A 179 -10.47 -3.97 3.91
N PHE A 180 -9.35 -3.54 3.33
CA PHE A 180 -8.51 -2.48 3.86
C PHE A 180 -9.24 -1.12 3.88
N LEU A 181 -9.88 -0.74 2.77
CA LEU A 181 -10.62 0.53 2.71
C LEU A 181 -11.84 0.50 3.62
N THR A 182 -12.55 -0.62 3.69
CA THR A 182 -13.67 -0.79 4.61
C THR A 182 -13.22 -0.69 6.07
N SER A 183 -12.07 -1.27 6.45
CA SER A 183 -11.57 -1.15 7.82
C SER A 183 -11.24 0.30 8.18
N ILE A 184 -10.66 1.08 7.27
CA ILE A 184 -10.41 2.52 7.47
C ILE A 184 -11.73 3.28 7.62
N VAL A 185 -12.70 3.07 6.72
CA VAL A 185 -13.99 3.76 6.76
C VAL A 185 -14.74 3.44 8.05
N VAL A 186 -14.77 2.18 8.48
CA VAL A 186 -15.38 1.78 9.75
C VAL A 186 -14.61 2.36 10.95
N ALA A 187 -13.27 2.38 10.92
CA ALA A 187 -12.50 2.98 12.00
C ALA A 187 -12.82 4.47 12.20
N ILE A 188 -13.01 5.21 11.11
CA ILE A 188 -13.29 6.65 11.17
C ILE A 188 -14.78 6.93 11.43
N CYS A 189 -15.67 6.27 10.69
CA CYS A 189 -17.10 6.62 10.62
C CYS A 189 -18.01 5.60 11.31
N GLY A 190 -17.55 4.39 11.58
CA GLY A 190 -18.35 3.25 12.05
C GLY A 190 -19.32 2.68 11.01
N THR A 191 -19.57 3.38 9.91
CA THR A 191 -20.47 2.98 8.83
C THR A 191 -19.75 2.09 7.79
N PRO A 192 -20.48 1.24 7.05
CA PRO A 192 -21.92 0.99 7.14
C PRO A 192 -22.33 0.07 8.31
N LEU A 193 -21.38 -0.46 9.10
CA LEU A 193 -21.70 -1.45 10.14
C LEU A 193 -22.67 -0.92 11.21
N LEU A 194 -22.52 0.34 11.63
CA LEU A 194 -23.44 0.99 12.56
C LEU A 194 -24.89 1.11 12.04
N TRP A 195 -25.15 0.95 10.74
CA TRP A 195 -26.52 0.91 10.22
C TRP A 195 -27.25 -0.38 10.58
N PHE A 196 -26.51 -1.44 10.92
CA PHE A 196 -27.04 -2.78 11.16
C PHE A 196 -26.71 -3.32 12.57
N PHE A 197 -25.67 -2.80 13.22
CA PHE A 197 -25.13 -3.33 14.47
C PHE A 197 -24.92 -2.24 15.53
N SER A 198 -24.84 -2.65 16.80
CA SER A 198 -24.45 -1.75 17.90
C SER A 198 -22.99 -1.30 17.78
N ALA A 199 -22.62 -0.25 18.53
CA ALA A 199 -21.24 0.24 18.58
C ALA A 199 -20.23 -0.84 19.06
N ASP A 200 -20.57 -1.58 20.12
CA ASP A 200 -19.74 -2.68 20.65
C ASP A 200 -19.53 -3.79 19.61
N THR A 201 -20.61 -4.23 18.95
CA THR A 201 -20.52 -5.25 17.89
C THR A 201 -19.72 -4.74 16.70
N THR A 202 -19.92 -3.48 16.30
CA THR A 202 -19.17 -2.84 15.21
C THR A 202 -17.68 -2.77 15.52
N TYR A 203 -17.32 -2.40 16.75
CA TYR A 203 -15.92 -2.36 17.19
C TYR A 203 -15.27 -3.75 17.17
N LYS A 204 -15.97 -4.79 17.68
CA LYS A 204 -15.50 -6.17 17.58
C LYS A 204 -15.31 -6.63 16.14
N MET A 205 -16.21 -6.26 15.23
CA MET A 205 -16.05 -6.55 13.80
C MET A 205 -14.84 -5.82 13.22
N LEU A 206 -14.64 -4.54 13.54
CA LEU A 206 -13.47 -3.76 13.12
C LEU A 206 -12.16 -4.42 13.56
N LEU A 207 -12.08 -4.88 14.81
CA LEU A 207 -10.89 -5.57 15.34
C LEU A 207 -10.56 -6.86 14.57
N ASN A 208 -11.55 -7.51 13.94
CA ASN A 208 -11.34 -8.68 13.10
C ASN A 208 -11.05 -8.32 11.64
N LEU A 209 -11.60 -7.22 11.12
CA LEU A 209 -11.40 -6.79 9.73
C LEU A 209 -9.92 -6.53 9.41
N GLY A 210 -9.17 -5.94 10.33
CA GLY A 210 -7.73 -5.70 10.16
C GLY A 210 -6.93 -6.99 9.91
N PRO A 211 -6.91 -7.94 10.87
CA PRO A 211 -6.22 -9.22 10.72
C PRO A 211 -6.67 -10.04 9.50
N ILE A 212 -7.96 -9.99 9.15
CA ILE A 212 -8.47 -10.64 7.93
C ILE A 212 -7.87 -9.98 6.69
N SER A 213 -7.81 -8.65 6.62
CA SER A 213 -7.16 -7.92 5.53
C SER A 213 -5.68 -8.31 5.39
N ASP A 214 -4.95 -8.42 6.50
CA ASP A 214 -3.53 -8.82 6.50
C ASP A 214 -3.34 -10.27 6.01
N LEU A 215 -4.23 -11.18 6.37
CA LEU A 215 -4.21 -12.55 5.85
C LEU A 215 -4.46 -12.58 4.33
N ILE A 216 -5.41 -11.79 3.84
CA ILE A 216 -5.68 -11.66 2.40
C ILE A 216 -4.46 -11.06 1.69
N LEU A 217 -3.73 -10.12 2.31
CA LEU A 217 -2.50 -9.57 1.75
C LEU A 217 -1.42 -10.64 1.57
N ILE A 218 -1.26 -11.55 2.53
CA ILE A 218 -0.34 -12.70 2.40
C ILE A 218 -0.74 -13.56 1.20
N ILE A 219 -2.03 -13.86 1.05
CA ILE A 219 -2.54 -14.62 -0.10
C ILE A 219 -2.28 -13.86 -1.41
N ALA A 220 -2.48 -12.54 -1.44
CA ALA A 220 -2.21 -11.68 -2.58
C ALA A 220 -0.73 -11.70 -2.99
N VAL A 221 0.21 -11.78 -2.04
CA VAL A 221 1.64 -11.96 -2.34
C VAL A 221 1.88 -13.30 -3.04
N LEU A 222 1.28 -14.38 -2.54
CA LEU A 222 1.45 -15.72 -3.13
C LEU A 222 0.86 -15.81 -4.55
N THR A 223 -0.32 -15.24 -4.78
CA THR A 223 -0.94 -15.20 -6.11
C THR A 223 -0.19 -14.29 -7.07
N ALA A 224 0.38 -13.17 -6.60
CA ALA A 224 1.25 -12.30 -7.40
C ALA A 224 2.50 -13.04 -7.89
N ILE A 225 3.16 -13.78 -7.00
CA ILE A 225 4.33 -14.60 -7.33
C ILE A 225 3.93 -15.66 -8.38
N ALA A 226 2.82 -16.38 -8.17
CA ALA A 226 2.35 -17.39 -9.11
C ALA A 226 2.03 -16.82 -10.49
N TYR A 227 1.48 -15.59 -10.55
CA TYR A 227 1.21 -14.87 -11.78
C TYR A 227 2.50 -14.50 -12.53
N ASP A 228 3.47 -13.89 -11.85
CA ASP A 228 4.74 -13.47 -12.45
C ASP A 228 5.61 -14.66 -12.92
N ILE A 229 5.43 -15.85 -12.32
CA ILE A 229 6.09 -17.07 -12.78
C ILE A 229 5.55 -17.54 -14.14
N GLN A 230 4.25 -17.38 -14.38
CA GLN A 230 3.56 -17.88 -15.56
C GLN A 230 3.60 -16.93 -16.75
N GLN A 231 3.86 -15.65 -16.52
CA GLN A 231 4.07 -14.72 -17.62
C GLN A 231 5.31 -15.17 -18.42
N PRO A 232 5.20 -15.31 -19.75
CA PRO A 232 6.36 -15.49 -20.59
C PRO A 232 7.34 -14.36 -20.27
N LYS A 233 8.59 -14.70 -19.95
CA LYS A 233 9.62 -13.65 -20.00
C LYS A 233 9.58 -13.13 -21.43
N GLY A 234 9.35 -11.83 -21.61
CA GLY A 234 9.68 -11.16 -22.86
C GLY A 234 11.04 -11.69 -23.30
N ILE A 235 11.07 -12.19 -24.53
CA ILE A 235 12.20 -12.85 -25.17
C ILE A 235 13.47 -12.11 -24.77
N ASP A 236 14.45 -12.83 -24.20
CA ASP A 236 15.78 -12.26 -24.01
C ASP A 236 16.27 -11.91 -25.42
N PRO A 237 16.54 -10.64 -25.75
CA PRO A 237 17.04 -10.29 -27.08
C PRO A 237 18.43 -10.90 -27.37
N ASN A 238 19.02 -11.63 -26.43
CA ASN A 238 20.29 -12.36 -26.58
C ASN A 238 20.15 -13.90 -26.51
N THR A 239 18.95 -14.46 -26.70
CA THR A 239 18.75 -15.91 -27.00
C THR A 239 18.00 -16.08 -28.29
#